data_AF-A0A2M9PC90-F1
#
_entry.id   AF-A0A2M9PC90-F1
#
_cell.length_a   1.000
_cell.length_b   1.000
_cell.length_c   1.000
_cell.angle_alpha   90.00
_cell.angle_beta   90.00
_cell.angle_gamma   90.00
#
_symmetry.space_group_name_H-M   'P 1'
#
loop_
_entity.id
_entity.type
_entity.pdbx_description
1 polymer ?
#
loop_
_entity_poly.entity_id
_entity_poly.type
_entity_poly.pdbx_seq_one_letter_code
_entity_poly.pdbx_strand_id
1 'polypeptide(L)'
;MTCAKEPTDVELLATAAAIARTGRKVIEATDRTSFKDVGETLDALHEHLAVAGGSLLILAERLGWEAEVKRLLAEGKARIDAFRACANMEGRA
;
A
#
# COMPACT_ATOMS: atom_id res chain seq x y z
N MET A 1 -22.74 9.54 -25.91
CA MET A 1 -21.42 9.97 -25.41
C MET A 1 -21.58 10.17 -23.91
N THR A 2 -21.29 9.14 -23.11
CA THR A 2 -21.45 9.19 -21.65
C THR A 2 -20.25 9.92 -21.07
N CYS A 3 -20.45 11.15 -20.56
CA CYS A 3 -19.48 11.80 -19.70
C CYS A 3 -19.20 10.88 -18.52
N ALA A 4 -18.03 10.23 -18.51
CA ALA A 4 -17.55 9.54 -17.33
C ALA A 4 -17.44 10.59 -16.23
N LYS A 5 -18.23 10.45 -15.15
CA LYS A 5 -18.09 11.29 -13.96
C LYS A 5 -16.65 11.18 -13.50
N GLU A 6 -16.03 12.34 -13.30
CA GLU A 6 -14.72 12.47 -12.69
C GLU A 6 -14.76 11.73 -11.33
N PRO A 7 -13.89 10.74 -11.09
CA PRO A 7 -13.79 10.10 -9.79
C PRO A 7 -13.53 11.16 -8.73
N THR A 8 -14.47 11.34 -7.83
CA THR A 8 -14.40 12.26 -6.70
C THR A 8 -13.60 11.66 -5.54
N ASP A 9 -13.27 12.48 -4.54
CA ASP A 9 -12.63 12.05 -3.29
C ASP A 9 -13.31 10.84 -2.64
N VAL A 10 -14.62 10.66 -2.86
CA VAL A 10 -15.41 9.56 -2.32
C VAL A 10 -14.99 8.21 -2.91
N GLU A 11 -14.73 8.12 -4.22
CA GLU A 11 -14.24 6.88 -4.83
C GLU A 11 -12.85 6.51 -4.31
N LEU A 12 -11.95 7.49 -4.17
CA LEU A 12 -10.61 7.27 -3.61
C LEU A 12 -10.68 6.80 -2.14
N LEU A 13 -11.53 7.44 -1.32
CA LEU A 13 -11.75 7.05 0.07
C LEU A 13 -12.36 5.65 0.18
N ALA A 14 -13.32 5.32 -0.68
CA ALA A 14 -13.92 4.00 -0.73
C ALA A 14 -12.90 2.92 -1.13
N THR A 15 -12.05 3.20 -2.11
CA THR A 15 -10.96 2.29 -2.52
C THR A 15 -9.94 2.10 -1.39
N ALA A 16 -9.48 3.17 -0.75
CA ALA A 16 -8.55 3.09 0.38
C ALA A 16 -9.15 2.29 1.55
N ALA A 17 -10.41 2.52 1.90
CA ALA A 17 -11.12 1.77 2.93
C ALA A 17 -11.28 0.29 2.58
N ALA A 18 -11.56 -0.04 1.31
CA ALA A 18 -11.68 -1.41 0.83
C ALA A 18 -10.35 -2.18 0.93
N ILE A 19 -9.23 -1.54 0.57
CA ILE A 19 -7.88 -2.11 0.70
C ILE A 19 -7.58 -2.38 2.18
N ALA A 20 -7.79 -1.39 3.05
CA ALA A 20 -7.53 -1.52 4.48
C ALA A 20 -8.37 -2.64 5.13
N ARG A 21 -9.66 -2.73 4.77
CA ARG A 21 -10.57 -3.76 5.28
C ARG A 21 -10.18 -5.16 4.80
N THR A 22 -9.76 -5.29 3.55
CA THR A 22 -9.32 -6.58 2.98
C THR A 22 -8.04 -7.06 3.66
N GLY A 23 -7.05 -6.16 3.81
CA GLY A 23 -5.80 -6.50 4.51
C GLY A 23 -6.04 -6.94 5.96
N ARG A 24 -6.95 -6.28 6.68
CA ARG A 24 -7.34 -6.70 8.03
C ARG A 24 -7.89 -8.12 8.07
N LYS A 25 -8.78 -8.48 7.14
CA LYS A 25 -9.36 -9.84 7.08
C LYS A 25 -8.30 -10.91 6.84
N VAL A 26 -7.33 -10.63 5.98
CA VAL A 26 -6.21 -11.55 5.71
C VAL A 26 -5.41 -11.77 6.99
N ILE A 27 -5.09 -10.71 7.73
CA ILE A 27 -4.37 -10.78 9.02
C ILE A 27 -5.19 -11.51 10.11
N GLU A 28 -6.51 -11.31 10.13
CA GLU A 28 -7.42 -11.97 11.09
C GLU A 28 -7.55 -13.47 10.84
N ALA A 29 -7.39 -13.92 9.58
CA ALA A 29 -7.44 -15.32 9.22
C ALA A 29 -6.13 -16.08 9.48
N THR A 30 -5.02 -15.37 9.68
CA THR A 30 -3.69 -15.96 9.91
C THR A 30 -3.59 -16.66 11.26
N ASP A 31 -3.19 -17.92 11.23
CA ASP A 31 -2.66 -18.64 12.38
C ASP A 31 -1.28 -18.10 12.78
N ARG A 32 -1.28 -17.27 13.82
CA ARG A 32 -0.08 -16.62 14.35
C ARG A 32 0.91 -17.59 15.03
N THR A 33 0.50 -18.84 15.26
CA THR A 33 1.39 -19.88 15.82
C THR A 33 2.17 -20.62 14.73
N SER A 34 1.74 -20.51 13.47
CA SER A 34 2.39 -21.13 12.32
C SER A 34 3.27 -20.12 11.58
N PHE A 35 4.58 -20.32 11.66
CA PHE A 35 5.53 -19.46 10.92
C PHE A 35 5.30 -19.51 9.40
N LYS A 36 4.91 -20.68 8.88
CA LYS A 36 4.55 -20.85 7.47
C LYS A 36 3.35 -19.98 7.10
N ASP A 37 2.28 -20.04 7.89
CA ASP A 37 1.03 -19.32 7.61
C ASP A 37 1.21 -17.80 7.72
N VAL A 38 2.03 -17.36 8.68
CA VAL A 38 2.46 -15.96 8.78
C VAL A 38 3.24 -15.53 7.53
N GLY A 39 4.16 -16.36 7.03
CA GLY A 39 4.89 -16.08 5.78
C GLY A 39 3.96 -15.95 4.58
N GLU A 40 3.09 -16.93 4.36
CA GLU A 40 2.11 -16.94 3.27
C GLU A 40 1.16 -15.74 3.35
N THR A 41 0.75 -15.35 4.55
CA THR A 41 -0.06 -14.13 4.78
C THR A 41 0.70 -12.87 4.38
N LEU A 42 1.97 -12.73 4.78
CA LEU A 42 2.76 -11.55 4.46
C LEU A 42 3.00 -11.42 2.95
N ASP A 43 3.25 -12.54 2.27
CA ASP A 43 3.39 -12.58 0.81
C ASP A 43 2.07 -12.18 0.12
N ALA A 44 0.94 -12.73 0.57
CA ALA A 44 -0.38 -12.36 0.05
C ALA A 44 -0.70 -10.87 0.26
N LEU A 45 -0.40 -10.32 1.45
CA LEU A 45 -0.56 -8.90 1.73
C LEU A 45 0.33 -8.04 0.83
N HIS A 46 1.58 -8.47 0.58
CA HIS A 46 2.50 -7.76 -0.31
C HIS A 46 1.94 -7.70 -1.74
N GLU A 47 1.51 -8.83 -2.28
CA GLU A 47 0.94 -8.92 -3.62
C GLU A 47 -0.33 -8.06 -3.75
N HIS A 48 -1.24 -8.16 -2.77
CA HIS A 48 -2.46 -7.34 -2.75
C HIS A 48 -2.16 -5.84 -2.73
N LEU A 49 -1.19 -5.41 -1.91
CA LEU A 49 -0.79 -4.01 -1.84
C LEU A 49 -0.09 -3.54 -3.12
N ALA A 50 0.68 -4.40 -3.79
CA ALA A 50 1.29 -4.08 -5.07
C ALA A 50 0.24 -3.84 -6.17
N VAL A 51 -0.75 -4.73 -6.28
CA VAL A 51 -1.87 -4.59 -7.23
C VAL A 51 -2.71 -3.34 -6.94
N ALA A 52 -3.03 -3.12 -5.66
CA ALA A 52 -3.76 -1.95 -5.21
C ALA A 52 -3.00 -0.65 -5.51
N GLY A 53 -1.68 -0.63 -5.25
CA GLY A 53 -0.81 0.50 -5.53
C GLY A 53 -0.79 0.86 -7.01
N GLY A 54 -0.65 -0.12 -7.90
CA GLY A 54 -0.70 0.11 -9.35
C GLY A 54 -2.05 0.69 -9.81
N SER A 55 -3.16 0.16 -9.27
CA SER A 55 -4.51 0.66 -9.59
C SER A 55 -4.71 2.11 -9.14
N LEU A 56 -4.23 2.46 -7.94
CA LEU A 56 -4.28 3.81 -7.41
C LEU A 56 -3.40 4.79 -8.20
N LEU A 57 -2.24 4.34 -8.70
CA LEU A 57 -1.36 5.17 -9.54
C LEU A 57 -2.06 5.56 -10.85
N ILE A 58 -2.71 4.59 -11.52
CA ILE A 58 -3.50 4.83 -12.73
C ILE A 58 -4.64 5.83 -12.47
N LEU A 59 -5.31 5.72 -11.32
CA LEU A 59 -6.34 6.67 -10.92
C LEU A 59 -5.75 8.07 -10.70
N ALA A 60 -4.62 8.17 -10.00
CA ALA A 60 -3.95 9.44 -9.77
C ALA A 60 -3.50 10.13 -11.06
N GLU A 61 -2.99 9.37 -12.04
CA GLU A 61 -2.64 9.87 -13.38
C GLU A 61 -3.87 10.45 -14.08
N ARG A 62 -5.00 9.71 -14.07
CA ARG A 62 -6.26 10.17 -14.69
C ARG A 62 -6.84 11.43 -14.04
N LEU A 63 -6.59 11.61 -12.74
CA LEU A 63 -7.05 12.77 -11.97
C LEU A 63 -6.05 13.94 -11.96
N GLY A 64 -4.89 13.81 -12.63
CA GLY A 64 -3.85 14.83 -12.64
C GLY A 64 -3.11 14.99 -11.30
N TRP A 65 -3.19 14.00 -10.41
CA TRP A 65 -2.55 13.98 -9.09
C TRP A 65 -1.21 13.24 -9.07
N GLU A 66 -0.74 12.79 -10.24
CA GLU A 66 0.47 12.00 -10.39
C GLU A 66 1.69 12.60 -9.69
N ALA A 67 1.91 13.92 -9.84
CA ALA A 67 3.06 14.61 -9.24
C ALA A 67 3.03 14.55 -7.69
N GLU A 68 1.84 14.76 -7.11
CA GLU A 68 1.65 14.72 -5.65
C GLU A 68 1.83 13.29 -5.12
N VAL A 69 1.25 12.30 -5.81
CA VAL A 69 1.44 10.88 -5.45
C VAL A 69 2.91 10.47 -5.55
N LYS A 70 3.62 10.86 -6.61
CA LYS A 70 5.06 10.59 -6.75
C LYS A 70 5.89 11.24 -5.64
N ARG A 71 5.56 12.48 -5.24
CA ARG A 71 6.21 13.16 -4.10
C ARG A 71 6.02 12.36 -2.81
N LEU A 72 4.79 11.96 -2.50
CA LEU A 72 4.46 11.18 -1.31
C LEU A 72 5.17 9.82 -1.30
N LEU A 73 5.25 9.13 -2.45
CA LEU A 73 5.99 7.88 -2.59
C LEU A 73 7.49 8.07 -2.32
N ALA A 74 8.09 9.14 -2.83
CA ALA A 74 9.51 9.46 -2.60
C ALA A 74 9.80 9.73 -1.12
N GLU A 75 8.94 10.50 -0.45
CA GLU A 75 9.05 10.77 0.99
C GLU A 75 8.92 9.50 1.83
N GLY A 76 7.96 8.63 1.49
CA GLY A 76 7.78 7.34 2.14
C GLY A 76 9.00 6.44 1.99
N LYS A 77 9.55 6.35 0.76
CA LYS A 77 10.77 5.60 0.48
C LYS A 77 11.96 6.11 1.30
N ALA A 78 12.14 7.43 1.35
CA ALA A 78 13.22 8.05 2.13
C ALA A 78 13.12 7.69 3.63
N ARG A 79 11.91 7.65 4.21
CA ARG A 79 11.70 7.23 5.61
C ARG A 79 12.05 5.76 5.84
N ILE A 80 11.68 4.88 4.91
CA ILE A 80 12.01 3.45 4.98
C ILE A 80 13.52 3.25 4.88
N ASP A 81 14.18 3.94 3.95
CA ASP A 81 15.63 3.84 3.75
C ASP A 81 16.38 4.36 4.98
N ALA A 82 15.93 5.47 5.59
CA ALA A 82 16.47 5.97 6.86
C ALA A 82 16.29 4.97 8.02
N PHE A 83 15.11 4.37 8.16
CA PHE A 83 14.86 3.34 9.18
C PHE A 83 15.79 2.12 8.99
N ARG A 84 15.94 1.64 7.76
CA ARG A 84 16.84 0.51 7.43
C ARG A 84 18.31 0.85 7.71
N ALA A 85 18.73 2.09 7.43
CA ALA A 85 20.07 2.54 7.76
C ALA A 85 20.30 2.52 9.28
N CYS A 86 19.33 2.94 10.09
CA CYS A 86 19.40 2.90 11.55
C CYS A 86 19.41 1.46 12.11
N ALA A 87 18.57 0.57 11.59
CA ALA A 87 18.53 -0.83 12.02
C ALA A 87 19.88 -1.56 11.78
N ASN A 88 20.63 -1.15 10.76
CA ASN A 88 21.96 -1.69 10.48
C ASN A 88 23.08 -1.10 11.36
N MET A 89 22.79 -0.08 12.18
CA MET A 89 23.77 0.50 13.11
C MET A 89 23.84 -0.25 14.45
N GLU A 90 22.76 -0.90 14.89
CA GLU A 90 22.74 -1.69 16.14
C GLU A 90 23.58 -2.97 16.09
N GLY A 91 23.95 -3.45 14.88
CA GLY A 91 24.83 -4.62 14.72
C GLY A 91 26.33 -4.30 14.65
N ARG A 92 26.73 -3.03 14.82
CA ARG A 92 28.14 -2.58 14.73
C ARG A 92 28.67 -1.92 16.01
N ALA A 93 27.87 -1.89 17.09
CA ALA A 93 28.28 -1.45 18.42
C ALA A 93 28.54 -2.66 19.32
#